data_AF-A0A1V9ZUC4-F1
#
_entry.id   AF-A0A1V9ZUC4-F1
#
_cell.length_a   1.000
_cell.length_b   1.000
_cell.length_c   1.000
_cell.angle_alpha   90.00
_cell.angle_beta   90.00
_cell.angle_gamma   90.00
#
_symmetry.space_group_name_H-M   'P 1'
#
loop_
_entity.id
_entity.type
_entity.pdbx_description
1 polymer ?
#
loop_
_entity_poly.entity_id
_entity_poly.type
_entity_poly.pdbx_seq_one_letter_code
_entity_poly.pdbx_strand_id
1 'polypeptide(L)'
;MPGRKVLESEPMDDRLKRQILELRRRQIILEGKLIGAKEAERTDAVSGLPVDADGLSKATLTLEVCTGEGINIDTMARLSTGMTYVQVRLVPDSAQVLSTRLQRWPSLQWQETLTFSGLSSLDAAVYIEVLHAMRLRSDLVLGHVVVPFEHLLAQQTVDEWYTLTSASPHGIGRIHIRTTLTYSKVNATWLDAAA
;
A
#
# COMPACT_ATOMS: atom_id res chain seq x y z
N MET A 1 -28.49 73.46 13.78
CA MET A 1 -27.97 72.53 12.74
C MET A 1 -26.63 72.02 13.25
N PRO A 2 -26.25 70.72 13.21
CA PRO A 2 -26.89 69.49 12.70
C PRO A 2 -27.34 68.57 13.89
N GLY A 3 -28.22 67.56 13.76
CA GLY A 3 -28.10 66.34 12.98
C GLY A 3 -28.27 65.14 13.92
N ARG A 4 -29.50 64.91 14.40
CA ARG A 4 -29.85 63.75 15.24
C ARG A 4 -29.82 62.50 14.34
N LYS A 5 -28.78 61.68 14.46
CA LYS A 5 -28.74 60.33 13.85
C LYS A 5 -29.81 59.48 14.55
N VAL A 6 -30.85 59.14 13.80
CA VAL A 6 -31.84 58.13 14.18
C VAL A 6 -31.11 56.78 14.12
N LEU A 7 -30.97 56.13 15.28
CA LEU A 7 -30.61 54.73 15.36
C LEU A 7 -31.83 53.93 14.90
N GLU A 8 -31.86 53.57 13.61
CA GLU A 8 -32.77 52.56 13.09
C GLU A 8 -32.46 51.25 13.81
N SER A 9 -33.38 50.85 14.69
CA SER A 9 -33.36 49.52 15.28
C SER A 9 -33.74 48.55 14.17
N GLU A 10 -32.83 47.64 13.80
CA GLU A 10 -33.17 46.56 12.87
C GLU A 10 -34.40 45.80 13.41
N PRO A 11 -35.45 45.61 12.59
CA PRO A 11 -36.63 44.89 13.03
C PRO A 11 -36.22 43.48 13.44
N MET A 12 -36.64 43.06 14.63
CA MET A 12 -36.26 41.80 15.28
C MET A 12 -36.43 40.59 14.35
N ASP A 13 -37.40 40.65 13.43
CA ASP A 13 -37.66 39.66 12.39
C ASP A 13 -36.51 39.46 11.40
N ASP A 14 -35.81 40.51 11.01
CA ASP A 14 -34.70 40.40 10.06
C ASP A 14 -33.44 39.82 10.71
N ARG A 15 -33.28 40.05 12.02
CA ARG A 15 -32.24 39.39 12.82
C ARG A 15 -32.54 37.89 13.00
N LEU A 16 -33.80 37.54 13.23
CA LEU A 16 -34.25 36.14 13.35
C LEU A 16 -34.09 35.39 12.02
N LYS A 17 -34.48 35.99 10.89
CA LYS A 17 -34.31 35.42 9.55
C LYS A 17 -32.84 35.16 9.23
N ARG A 18 -31.94 36.09 9.58
CA ARG A 18 -30.49 35.90 9.39
C ARG A 18 -29.95 34.74 10.23
N GLN A 19 -30.36 34.61 11.48
CA GLN A 19 -29.97 33.47 12.33
C GLN A 19 -30.47 32.14 11.77
N ILE A 20 -31.72 32.08 11.31
CA ILE A 20 -32.29 30.87 10.68
C ILE A 20 -31.51 30.48 9.42
N LEU A 21 -31.12 31.47 8.61
CA LEU A 21 -30.34 31.23 7.38
C LEU A 21 -28.92 30.72 7.69
N GLU A 22 -28.29 31.26 8.73
CA GLU A 22 -26.97 30.80 9.19
C GLU A 22 -27.02 29.36 9.72
N LEU A 23 -28.04 29.03 10.52
CA LEU A 23 -28.25 27.68 11.04
C LEU A 23 -28.50 26.67 9.90
N ARG A 24 -29.32 27.04 8.91
CA ARG A 24 -29.54 26.23 7.69
C ARG A 24 -28.24 26.00 6.92
N ARG A 25 -27.39 27.01 6.75
CA ARG A 25 -26.08 26.85 6.09
C ARG A 25 -25.16 25.91 6.86
N ARG A 26 -25.07 26.05 8.19
CA ARG A 26 -24.27 25.15 9.03
C ARG A 26 -24.79 23.72 8.95
N GLN A 27 -26.10 23.52 8.97
CA GLN A 27 -26.71 22.21 8.82
C GLN A 27 -26.37 21.56 7.48
N ILE A 28 -26.48 22.28 6.36
CA ILE A 28 -26.13 21.76 5.03
C ILE A 28 -24.65 21.36 4.97
N ILE A 29 -23.75 22.15 5.56
CA ILE A 29 -22.32 21.82 5.63
C ILE A 29 -22.08 20.56 6.45
N LEU A 30 -22.77 20.40 7.57
CA LEU A 30 -22.66 19.22 8.43
C LEU A 30 -23.23 17.98 7.75
N GLU A 31 -24.38 18.10 7.08
CA GLU A 31 -24.98 17.01 6.29
C GLU A 31 -24.08 16.61 5.12
N GLY A 32 -23.48 17.57 4.41
CA GLY A 32 -22.50 17.29 3.36
C GLY A 32 -21.25 16.57 3.88
N LYS A 33 -20.74 16.98 5.05
CA LYS A 33 -19.64 16.26 5.73
C LYS A 33 -20.05 14.86 6.17
N LEU A 34 -21.29 14.69 6.65
CA LEU A 34 -21.79 13.41 7.12
C LEU A 34 -22.05 12.45 5.96
N ILE A 35 -22.54 12.94 4.81
CA ILE A 35 -22.68 12.17 3.58
C ILE A 35 -21.30 11.75 3.06
N GLY A 36 -20.33 12.67 3.02
CA GLY A 36 -18.96 12.34 2.61
C GLY A 36 -18.29 11.31 3.53
N ALA A 37 -18.51 11.40 4.84
CA ALA A 37 -18.04 10.40 5.80
C ALA A 37 -18.72 9.04 5.59
N LYS A 38 -20.02 9.01 5.29
CA LYS A 38 -20.78 7.78 5.03
C LYS A 38 -20.40 7.12 3.70
N GLU A 39 -20.05 7.92 2.69
CA GLU A 39 -19.53 7.42 1.41
C GLU A 39 -18.11 6.87 1.58
N ALA A 40 -17.25 7.53 2.35
CA ALA A 40 -15.94 7.00 2.73
C ALA A 40 -16.06 5.67 3.50
N GLU A 41 -16.96 5.59 4.46
CA GLU A 41 -17.26 4.37 5.24
C GLU A 41 -17.82 3.24 4.35
N ARG A 42 -18.60 3.59 3.30
CA ARG A 42 -19.06 2.63 2.29
C ARG A 42 -17.95 2.11 1.39
N THR A 43 -16.97 2.94 1.01
CA THR A 43 -15.80 2.48 0.25
C THR A 43 -14.87 1.63 1.10
N ASP A 44 -14.74 1.92 2.40
CA ASP A 44 -13.98 1.11 3.36
C ASP A 44 -14.55 -0.32 3.49
N ALA A 45 -15.88 -0.45 3.43
CA ALA A 45 -16.58 -1.74 3.50
C ALA A 45 -16.39 -2.62 2.25
N VAL A 46 -16.04 -2.04 1.10
CA VAL A 46 -15.87 -2.77 -0.18
C VAL A 46 -14.42 -3.19 -0.40
N SER A 47 -13.43 -2.41 0.08
CA SER A 47 -12.00 -2.73 -0.05
C SER A 47 -11.42 -3.48 1.15
N GLY A 48 -12.05 -3.41 2.33
CA GLY A 48 -11.54 -4.00 3.57
C GLY A 48 -10.29 -3.31 4.11
N LEU A 49 -9.88 -2.18 3.53
CA LEU A 49 -8.67 -1.44 3.89
C LEU A 49 -9.03 -0.15 4.62
N PRO A 50 -8.39 0.12 5.77
CA PRO A 50 -8.60 1.36 6.51
C PRO A 50 -8.00 2.53 5.72
N VAL A 51 -8.77 3.59 5.52
CA VAL A 51 -8.34 4.80 4.83
C VAL A 51 -8.13 5.93 5.85
N ASP A 52 -7.11 6.78 5.65
CA ASP A 52 -6.89 7.97 6.49
C ASP A 52 -7.84 9.12 6.12
N ALA A 53 -7.85 10.17 6.93
CA ALA A 53 -8.66 11.37 6.69
C ALA A 53 -8.43 12.02 5.30
N ASP A 54 -7.30 11.71 4.67
CA ASP A 54 -6.90 12.17 3.34
C ASP A 54 -7.25 11.20 2.19
N GLY A 55 -7.93 10.07 2.46
CA GLY A 55 -8.31 9.12 1.41
C GLY A 55 -7.24 8.09 1.05
N LEU A 56 -6.15 7.98 1.83
CA LEU A 56 -5.06 7.03 1.61
C LEU A 56 -5.15 5.80 2.53
N SER A 57 -4.96 4.61 1.96
CA SER A 57 -4.93 3.36 2.73
C SER A 57 -3.81 3.36 3.78
N LYS A 58 -4.14 2.96 5.01
CA LYS A 58 -3.17 2.75 6.11
C LYS A 58 -2.53 1.38 6.08
N ALA A 59 -2.91 0.51 5.14
CA ALA A 59 -2.31 -0.80 5.06
C ALA A 59 -0.87 -0.71 4.56
N THR A 60 -0.01 -1.45 5.25
CA THR A 60 1.42 -1.53 4.96
C THR A 60 1.82 -2.98 4.77
N LEU A 61 2.65 -3.19 3.75
CA LEU A 61 3.25 -4.48 3.48
C LEU A 61 4.75 -4.37 3.67
N THR A 62 5.27 -5.17 4.58
CA THR A 62 6.69 -5.25 4.88
C THR A 62 7.22 -6.58 4.37
N LEU A 63 8.24 -6.54 3.52
CA LEU A 63 8.93 -7.73 3.01
C LEU A 63 10.39 -7.70 3.44
N GLU A 64 10.79 -8.69 4.21
CA GLU A 64 12.18 -8.97 4.51
C GLU A 64 12.71 -10.00 3.53
N VAL A 65 13.60 -9.57 2.64
CA VAL A 65 14.35 -10.41 1.73
C VAL A 65 15.55 -10.96 2.49
N CYS A 66 15.48 -12.21 2.91
CA CYS A 66 16.50 -12.79 3.78
C CYS A 66 17.71 -13.29 2.98
N THR A 67 17.55 -14.43 2.30
CA THR A 67 18.66 -15.15 1.64
C THR A 67 18.19 -15.91 0.40
N GLY A 68 19.13 -16.31 -0.44
CA GLY A 68 18.86 -17.14 -1.62
C GLY A 68 19.78 -18.37 -1.68
N GLU A 69 19.25 -19.48 -2.17
CA GLU A 69 19.97 -20.76 -2.29
C GLU A 69 19.76 -21.36 -3.69
N GLY A 70 20.78 -22.00 -4.26
CA GLY A 70 20.65 -22.73 -5.53
C GLY A 70 20.41 -21.83 -6.76
N ILE A 71 20.56 -20.51 -6.59
CA ILE A 71 20.41 -19.53 -7.68
C ILE A 71 21.67 -19.57 -8.53
N ASN A 72 21.56 -20.15 -9.71
CA ASN A 72 22.67 -20.34 -10.63
C ASN A 72 22.69 -19.23 -11.70
N ILE A 73 23.88 -18.72 -11.98
CA ILE A 73 24.11 -17.74 -13.04
C ILE A 73 24.74 -18.51 -14.20
N ASP A 74 23.93 -18.95 -15.16
CA ASP A 74 24.38 -19.70 -16.35
C ASP A 74 25.12 -18.79 -17.37
N THR A 75 25.37 -17.54 -17.01
CA THR A 75 25.92 -16.54 -17.92
C THR A 75 27.44 -16.62 -17.97
N MET A 76 27.96 -17.33 -18.96
CA MET A 76 29.38 -17.43 -19.35
C MET A 76 30.02 -16.09 -19.84
N ALA A 77 29.46 -14.93 -19.49
CA ALA A 77 29.83 -13.67 -20.11
C ALA A 77 30.90 -12.91 -19.32
N ARG A 78 31.95 -12.45 -20.01
CA ARG A 78 32.91 -11.41 -19.57
C ARG A 78 32.27 -10.11 -19.04
N LEU A 79 30.96 -9.96 -19.20
CA LEU A 79 30.14 -8.81 -18.84
C LEU A 79 29.34 -9.00 -17.54
N SER A 80 29.40 -10.20 -16.94
CA SER A 80 28.83 -10.47 -15.62
C SER A 80 29.52 -9.62 -14.57
N THR A 81 28.73 -9.02 -13.67
CA THR A 81 29.28 -8.30 -12.50
C THR A 81 29.59 -9.23 -11.33
N GLY A 82 29.08 -10.46 -11.33
CA GLY A 82 29.00 -11.32 -10.15
C GLY A 82 28.05 -10.81 -9.06
N MET A 83 27.25 -9.77 -9.34
CA MET A 83 26.34 -9.16 -8.37
C MET A 83 24.89 -9.48 -8.69
N THR A 84 24.08 -9.69 -7.66
CA THR A 84 22.65 -10.00 -7.76
C THR A 84 21.85 -9.16 -6.78
N TYR A 85 20.63 -8.84 -7.13
CA TYR A 85 19.69 -8.14 -6.26
C TYR A 85 18.28 -8.66 -6.47
N VAL A 86 17.39 -8.31 -5.57
CA VAL A 86 15.98 -8.66 -5.64
C VAL A 86 15.18 -7.40 -5.91
N GLN A 87 14.25 -7.50 -6.84
CA GLN A 87 13.31 -6.44 -7.18
C GLN A 87 11.90 -6.91 -6.83
N VAL A 88 11.14 -6.05 -6.18
CA VAL A 88 9.79 -6.34 -5.71
C VAL A 88 8.84 -5.26 -6.23
N ARG A 89 7.67 -5.68 -6.71
CA ARG A 89 6.59 -4.80 -7.13
C ARG A 89 5.24 -5.41 -6.79
N LEU A 90 4.22 -4.57 -6.67
CA LEU A 90 2.84 -5.02 -6.49
C LEU A 90 2.10 -5.00 -7.84
N VAL A 91 1.37 -6.07 -8.13
CA VAL A 91 0.60 -6.23 -9.37
C VAL A 91 -0.86 -6.48 -9.02
N PRO A 92 -1.84 -5.78 -9.62
CA PRO A 92 -1.70 -4.75 -10.68
C PRO A 92 -1.35 -3.35 -10.16
N ASP A 93 -1.27 -3.20 -8.84
CA ASP A 93 -1.74 -1.99 -8.17
C ASP A 93 -0.67 -0.92 -7.90
N SER A 94 0.62 -1.21 -8.15
CA SER A 94 1.67 -0.22 -7.84
C SER A 94 2.68 -0.01 -8.95
N ALA A 95 2.87 1.25 -9.31
CA ALA A 95 4.03 1.72 -10.07
C ALA A 95 5.32 1.70 -9.22
N GLN A 96 5.21 1.53 -7.90
CA GLN A 96 6.36 1.47 -7.02
C GLN A 96 7.11 0.15 -7.21
N VAL A 97 8.40 0.28 -7.48
CA VAL A 97 9.34 -0.84 -7.58
C VAL A 97 10.40 -0.62 -6.49
N LEU A 98 10.55 -1.60 -5.62
CA LEU A 98 11.57 -1.60 -4.58
C LEU A 98 12.66 -2.61 -4.94
N SER A 99 13.90 -2.33 -4.56
CA SER A 99 15.02 -3.23 -4.79
C SER A 99 15.94 -3.29 -3.59
N THR A 100 16.54 -4.45 -3.38
CA THR A 100 17.60 -4.65 -2.39
C THR A 100 18.92 -4.10 -2.91
N ARG A 101 19.92 -3.98 -2.02
CA ARG A 101 21.30 -3.74 -2.44
C ARG A 101 21.85 -4.93 -3.22
N LEU A 102 22.86 -4.63 -4.03
CA LEU A 102 23.62 -5.62 -4.77
C LEU A 102 24.42 -6.50 -3.80
N GLN A 103 24.22 -7.80 -3.91
CA GLN A 103 24.94 -8.83 -3.17
C GLN A 103 25.84 -9.64 -4.09
N ARG A 104 26.94 -10.16 -3.56
CA ARG A 104 27.91 -10.94 -4.33
C ARG A 104 27.52 -12.42 -4.35
N TRP A 105 27.42 -12.99 -5.55
CA TRP A 105 27.20 -14.43 -5.75
C TRP A 105 28.45 -15.25 -5.37
N PRO A 106 28.35 -16.50 -4.85
CA PRO A 106 27.15 -17.33 -4.67
C PRO A 106 26.43 -17.22 -3.31
N SER A 107 27.03 -16.56 -2.32
CA SER A 107 26.50 -16.51 -0.96
C SER A 107 25.54 -15.34 -0.77
N LEU A 108 24.30 -15.51 -1.23
CA LEU A 108 23.30 -14.43 -1.25
C LEU A 108 22.61 -14.27 0.10
N GLN A 109 23.00 -13.21 0.82
CA GLN A 109 22.37 -12.79 2.08
C GLN A 109 22.05 -11.30 1.98
N TRP A 110 20.79 -10.98 1.71
CA TRP A 110 20.35 -9.58 1.65
C TRP A 110 20.05 -9.07 3.05
N GLN A 111 19.19 -9.76 3.80
CA GLN A 111 18.69 -9.33 5.11
C GLN A 111 18.16 -7.89 5.06
N GLU A 112 17.41 -7.59 4.01
CA GLU A 112 16.90 -6.24 3.73
C GLU A 112 15.40 -6.20 3.81
N THR A 113 14.88 -5.14 4.44
CA THR A 113 13.44 -4.90 4.57
C THR A 113 12.99 -3.85 3.56
N LEU A 114 11.98 -4.20 2.77
CA LEU A 114 11.32 -3.36 1.79
C LEU A 114 9.88 -3.12 2.26
N THR A 115 9.43 -1.86 2.25
CA THR A 115 8.11 -1.49 2.76
C THR A 115 7.28 -0.80 1.69
N PHE A 116 6.10 -1.34 1.43
CA PHE A 116 5.06 -0.70 0.63
C PHE A 116 4.02 -0.08 1.57
N SER A 117 3.67 1.17 1.34
CA SER A 117 2.66 1.91 2.09
C SER A 117 1.55 2.37 1.14
N GLY A 118 0.32 2.51 1.65
CA GLY A 118 -0.77 3.01 0.82
C GLY A 118 -1.29 1.98 -0.16
N LEU A 119 -1.41 0.72 0.27
CA LEU A 119 -1.94 -0.36 -0.55
C LEU A 119 -3.37 -0.02 -1.00
N SER A 120 -3.65 0.07 -2.29
CA SER A 120 -4.98 0.43 -2.81
C SER A 120 -5.92 -0.76 -2.99
N SER A 121 -5.38 -1.98 -3.04
CA SER A 121 -6.14 -3.22 -3.24
C SER A 121 -5.57 -4.40 -2.44
N LEU A 122 -6.46 -5.19 -1.84
CA LEU A 122 -6.14 -6.47 -1.22
C LEU A 122 -6.09 -7.63 -2.22
N ASP A 123 -6.55 -7.42 -3.45
CA ASP A 123 -6.49 -8.42 -4.54
C ASP A 123 -5.16 -8.36 -5.30
N ALA A 124 -4.19 -7.59 -4.79
CA ALA A 124 -2.87 -7.50 -5.37
C ALA A 124 -2.04 -8.78 -5.11
N ALA A 125 -0.97 -8.94 -5.89
CA ALA A 125 0.06 -9.95 -5.65
C ALA A 125 1.42 -9.27 -5.54
N VAL A 126 2.27 -9.83 -4.68
CA VAL A 126 3.68 -9.47 -4.63
C VAL A 126 4.41 -10.22 -5.73
N TYR A 127 4.99 -9.48 -6.67
CA TYR A 127 5.83 -10.03 -7.72
C TYR A 127 7.29 -9.73 -7.42
N ILE A 128 8.09 -10.79 -7.33
CA ILE A 128 9.47 -10.76 -6.84
C ILE A 128 10.36 -11.36 -7.90
N GLU A 129 11.39 -10.63 -8.32
CA GLU A 129 12.38 -11.08 -9.28
C GLU A 129 13.76 -11.05 -8.67
N VAL A 130 14.53 -12.10 -8.92
CA VAL A 130 15.97 -12.11 -8.64
C VAL A 130 16.70 -11.76 -9.93
N LEU A 131 17.47 -10.69 -9.90
CA LEU A 131 18.20 -10.18 -11.05
C LEU A 131 19.70 -10.30 -10.85
N HIS A 132 20.39 -10.52 -11.95
CA HIS A 132 21.82 -10.43 -12.06
C HIS A 132 22.22 -9.15 -12.78
N ALA A 133 23.03 -8.32 -12.11
CA ALA A 133 23.47 -7.05 -12.65
C ALA A 133 24.48 -7.26 -13.80
N MET A 134 24.23 -6.60 -14.92
CA MET A 134 25.09 -6.69 -16.12
C MET A 134 25.78 -5.36 -16.40
N ARG A 135 27.06 -5.39 -16.81
CA ARG A 135 27.83 -4.13 -16.99
C ARG A 135 27.39 -3.29 -18.18
N LEU A 136 26.93 -3.91 -19.27
CA LEU A 136 26.72 -3.27 -20.58
C LEU A 136 25.40 -3.72 -21.26
N ARG A 137 24.50 -4.35 -20.51
CA ARG A 137 23.20 -4.84 -21.00
C ARG A 137 22.17 -4.70 -19.89
N SER A 138 20.90 -4.90 -20.24
CA SER A 138 19.84 -5.09 -19.26
C SER A 138 20.17 -6.25 -18.32
N ASP A 139 19.76 -6.09 -17.06
CA ASP A 139 19.97 -7.10 -16.04
C ASP A 139 19.23 -8.39 -16.39
N LEU A 140 19.85 -9.52 -16.05
CA LEU A 140 19.31 -10.83 -16.37
C LEU A 140 18.42 -11.31 -15.23
N VAL A 141 17.16 -11.63 -15.53
CA VAL A 141 16.27 -12.28 -14.57
C VAL A 141 16.70 -13.73 -14.38
N LEU A 142 17.16 -14.07 -13.17
CA LEU A 142 17.55 -15.43 -12.79
C LEU A 142 16.33 -16.28 -12.43
N GLY A 143 15.28 -15.65 -11.92
CA GLY A 143 14.01 -16.29 -11.62
C GLY A 143 13.07 -15.33 -10.92
N HIS A 144 11.81 -15.74 -10.82
CA HIS A 144 10.76 -14.94 -10.20
C HIS A 144 9.81 -15.79 -9.36
N VAL A 145 9.12 -15.15 -8.42
CA VAL A 145 8.01 -15.73 -7.67
C VAL A 145 6.88 -14.72 -7.55
N VAL A 146 5.65 -15.24 -7.55
CA VAL A 146 4.44 -14.47 -7.32
C VAL A 146 3.80 -14.97 -6.03
N VAL A 147 3.63 -14.08 -5.06
CA VAL A 147 2.97 -14.36 -3.79
C VAL A 147 1.62 -13.66 -3.77
N PRO A 148 0.49 -14.39 -3.86
CA PRO A 148 -0.83 -13.79 -3.80
C PRO A 148 -1.11 -13.23 -2.39
N PHE A 149 -1.80 -12.09 -2.30
CA PHE A 149 -2.16 -11.52 -1.01
C PHE A 149 -3.11 -12.41 -0.21
N GLU A 150 -3.88 -13.30 -0.85
CA GLU A 150 -4.74 -14.27 -0.18
C GLU A 150 -3.99 -15.04 0.93
N HIS A 151 -2.73 -15.40 0.68
CA HIS A 151 -1.89 -16.10 1.66
C HIS A 151 -1.52 -15.18 2.84
N LEU A 152 -1.30 -13.89 2.58
CA LEU A 152 -0.97 -12.87 3.58
C LEU A 152 -2.20 -12.39 4.38
N LEU A 153 -3.39 -12.51 3.79
CA LEU A 153 -4.65 -12.19 4.45
C LEU A 153 -5.05 -13.28 5.45
N ALA A 154 -4.74 -14.54 5.13
CA ALA A 154 -4.94 -15.66 6.04
C ALA A 154 -3.96 -15.63 7.22
N GLN A 155 -2.71 -15.22 6.97
CA GLN A 155 -1.64 -15.18 7.97
C GLN A 155 -0.96 -13.80 7.96
N GLN A 156 -1.11 -13.03 9.05
CA GLN A 156 -0.54 -11.68 9.16
C GLN A 156 0.97 -11.63 8.87
N THR A 157 1.68 -12.70 9.19
CA THR A 157 3.10 -12.87 8.88
C THR A 157 3.31 -14.25 8.26
N VAL A 158 3.98 -14.28 7.11
CA VAL A 158 4.38 -15.49 6.38
C VAL A 158 5.90 -15.49 6.27
N ASP A 159 6.54 -16.57 6.72
CA ASP A 159 8.00 -16.73 6.66
C ASP A 159 8.32 -18.04 5.95
N GLU A 160 8.61 -17.95 4.65
CA GLU A 160 8.64 -19.14 3.78
C GLU A 160 9.77 -19.11 2.74
N TRP A 161 10.14 -20.32 2.32
CA TRP A 161 11.02 -20.55 1.18
C TRP A 161 10.22 -20.70 -0.09
N TYR A 162 10.49 -19.81 -1.05
CA TYR A 162 9.85 -19.82 -2.35
C TYR A 162 10.78 -20.40 -3.40
N THR A 163 10.25 -21.33 -4.20
CA THR A 163 10.95 -21.82 -5.39
C THR A 163 10.80 -20.81 -6.51
N LEU A 164 11.92 -20.38 -7.08
CA LEU A 164 11.92 -19.44 -8.19
C LEU A 164 11.52 -20.15 -9.47
N THR A 165 10.53 -19.59 -10.16
CA THR A 165 10.24 -19.93 -11.55
C THR A 165 11.39 -19.38 -12.39
N SER A 166 12.31 -20.26 -12.75
CA SER A 166 13.54 -19.94 -13.47
C SER A 166 13.28 -19.76 -14.97
N ALA A 167 13.96 -18.79 -15.59
CA ALA A 167 14.10 -18.72 -17.05
C ALA A 167 15.28 -19.59 -17.56
N SER A 168 16.15 -20.06 -16.66
CA SER A 168 17.28 -20.94 -16.97
C SER A 168 16.94 -22.42 -16.71
N PRO A 169 17.32 -23.34 -17.63
CA PRO A 169 17.06 -24.77 -17.51
C PRO A 169 17.90 -25.52 -16.45
N HIS A 170 18.88 -24.88 -15.81
CA HIS A 170 19.90 -25.59 -15.00
C HIS A 170 19.88 -25.31 -13.49
N GLY A 171 18.81 -24.75 -12.93
CA GLY A 171 18.75 -24.52 -11.48
C GLY A 171 17.35 -24.31 -10.92
N ILE A 172 17.06 -25.00 -9.82
CA ILE A 172 15.90 -24.74 -8.97
C ILE A 172 16.38 -23.80 -7.84
N GLY A 173 16.47 -22.52 -8.16
CA GLY A 173 16.82 -21.50 -7.16
C GLY A 173 15.67 -21.31 -6.17
N ARG A 174 15.99 -21.03 -4.91
CA ARG A 174 15.01 -20.70 -3.87
C ARG A 174 15.37 -19.39 -3.19
N ILE A 175 14.36 -18.68 -2.70
CA ILE A 175 14.52 -17.44 -1.96
C ILE A 175 13.70 -17.50 -0.66
N HIS A 176 14.30 -17.05 0.44
CA HIS A 176 13.65 -16.94 1.74
C HIS A 176 13.13 -15.54 1.95
N ILE A 177 11.82 -15.42 2.17
CA ILE A 177 11.15 -14.12 2.30
C ILE A 177 10.19 -14.19 3.47
N ARG A 178 10.34 -13.22 4.38
CA ARG A 178 9.39 -12.97 5.44
C ARG A 178 8.52 -11.78 5.06
N THR A 179 7.24 -12.01 4.92
CA THR A 179 6.25 -11.00 4.55
C THR A 179 5.33 -10.74 5.73
N THR A 180 5.08 -9.47 6.05
CA THR A 180 4.14 -9.05 7.10
C THR A 180 3.17 -8.03 6.52
N LEU A 181 1.88 -8.34 6.58
CA LEU A 181 0.82 -7.44 6.15
C LEU A 181 0.14 -6.85 7.40
N THR A 182 0.26 -5.52 7.55
CA THR A 182 -0.38 -4.79 8.64
C THR A 182 -1.53 -3.97 8.07
N TYR A 183 -2.75 -4.29 8.52
CA TYR A 183 -3.96 -3.53 8.19
C TYR A 183 -4.89 -3.54 9.41
N SER A 184 -5.53 -2.41 9.70
CA SER A 184 -6.56 -2.36 10.74
C SER A 184 -7.90 -2.77 10.13
N LYS A 185 -8.40 -3.97 10.49
CA LYS A 185 -9.81 -4.31 10.28
C LYS A 185 -10.65 -3.34 11.11
N VAL A 186 -11.34 -2.41 10.47
CA VAL A 186 -12.44 -1.71 11.15
C VAL A 186 -13.55 -2.76 11.29
N ASN A 187 -13.56 -3.46 12.42
CA ASN A 187 -14.68 -4.32 12.78
C ASN A 187 -15.90 -3.41 12.90
N ALA A 188 -16.83 -3.53 11.96
CA ALA A 188 -18.17 -2.94 12.05
C ALA A 188 -18.97 -3.68 13.14
N THR A 189 -18.59 -3.55 14.41
CA THR A 189 -19.30 -4.14 15.56
C THR A 189 -20.20 -3.13 16.28
N TRP A 190 -20.74 -2.12 15.58
CA TRP A 190 -21.58 -1.08 16.18
C TRP A 190 -23.02 -1.01 15.66
N LEU A 191 -23.57 -2.11 15.11
CA LEU A 191 -24.98 -2.16 14.70
C LEU A 191 -25.87 -3.18 15.41
N ASP A 192 -25.34 -4.06 16.27
CA ASP A 192 -26.16 -5.05 17.00
C ASP A 192 -26.47 -4.66 18.47
N ALA A 193 -26.08 -3.46 18.91
CA ALA A 193 -26.38 -2.99 20.28
C ALA A 193 -27.68 -2.17 20.39
N ALA A 194 -28.54 -2.16 19.36
CA ALA A 194 -29.78 -1.39 19.33
C ALA A 194 -31.01 -2.21 18.89
N ALA A 195 -31.04 -3.51 19.22
CA ALA A 195 -32.24 -4.35 19.09
C ALA A 195 -32.77 -4.74 20.48
#